data_AF-A0A1H3MQA7-F1
#
_entry.id   AF-A0A1H3MQA7-F1
#
_cell.length_a   1.000
_cell.length_b   1.000
_cell.length_c   1.000
_cell.angle_alpha   90.00
_cell.angle_beta   90.00
_cell.angle_gamma   90.00
#
_symmetry.space_group_name_H-M   'P 1'
#
loop_
_entity.id
_entity.type
_entity.pdbx_description
1 polymer ?
#
loop_
_entity_poly.entity_id
_entity_poly.type
_entity_poly.pdbx_seq_one_letter_code
_entity_poly.pdbx_strand_id
1 'polypeptide(L)'
;MNDEQTSARPGWLHVTPAAVIAVVLYVVGGIVVFDLPVTPEISGLWQFALSAVVPMAAFFVAVLAMRKGFAPFGFRRVPAVWLLAAAGVGLAGMGATTLLEIFILHPLFPDAEEVQVGYNAAATGGLLSFLGVIALGGVIEPFGEELLFRGVIANFMKRWGPWVMI
;
A
#
# COMPACT_ATOMS: atom_id res chain seq x y z
N MET A 1 16.50 8.73 -33.77
CA MET A 1 15.31 7.93 -33.40
C MET A 1 14.88 8.37 -32.00
N ASN A 2 13.98 9.36 -31.97
CA ASN A 2 13.10 9.82 -30.88
C ASN A 2 13.67 10.14 -29.49
N ASP A 3 14.29 11.31 -29.32
CA ASP A 3 14.49 11.95 -28.01
C ASP A 3 13.18 12.54 -27.42
N GLU A 4 12.12 12.72 -28.20
CA GLU A 4 10.87 13.35 -27.75
C GLU A 4 9.95 12.43 -26.91
N GLN A 5 10.14 11.11 -26.94
CA GLN A 5 9.33 10.17 -26.12
C GLN A 5 9.84 9.98 -24.69
N THR A 6 11.01 10.51 -24.34
CA THR A 6 11.61 10.39 -23.00
C THR A 6 10.97 11.36 -21.97
N SER A 7 10.22 12.36 -22.42
CA SER A 7 9.76 13.48 -21.59
C SER A 7 8.44 13.25 -20.81
N ALA A 8 7.76 12.12 -21.03
CA ALA A 8 6.41 11.89 -20.50
C ALA A 8 6.30 10.89 -19.34
N ARG A 9 7.40 10.26 -18.88
CA ARG A 9 7.36 9.19 -17.85
C ARG A 9 8.18 9.56 -16.60
N PRO A 10 7.88 8.99 -15.43
CA PRO A 10 8.69 9.19 -14.23
C PRO A 10 10.14 8.73 -14.43
N GLY A 11 11.08 9.66 -14.26
CA GLY A 11 12.53 9.43 -14.31
C GLY A 11 13.13 9.27 -12.91
N TRP A 12 14.44 9.04 -12.85
CA TRP A 12 15.17 8.95 -11.56
C TRP A 12 15.00 10.20 -10.68
N LEU A 13 14.89 11.37 -11.30
CA LEU A 13 14.68 12.65 -10.61
C LEU A 13 13.32 12.73 -9.88
N HIS A 14 12.36 11.86 -10.22
CA HIS A 14 11.05 11.81 -9.58
C HIS A 14 10.92 10.63 -8.60
N VAL A 15 11.52 9.48 -8.95
CA VAL A 15 11.44 8.26 -8.12
C VAL A 15 12.34 8.34 -6.89
N THR A 16 13.54 8.93 -7.02
CA THR A 16 14.47 9.00 -5.89
C THR A 16 13.90 9.80 -4.71
N PRO A 17 13.38 11.02 -4.90
CA PRO A 17 12.78 11.77 -3.79
C PRO A 17 11.54 11.08 -3.20
N ALA A 18 10.73 10.42 -4.04
CA ALA A 18 9.57 9.66 -3.59
C ALA A 18 9.97 8.44 -2.75
N ALA A 19 11.00 7.71 -3.15
CA ALA A 19 11.52 6.58 -2.38
C ALA A 19 12.15 7.05 -1.05
N VAL A 20 12.95 8.13 -1.08
CA VAL A 20 13.56 8.70 0.13
C VAL A 20 12.50 9.15 1.11
N ILE A 21 11.48 9.90 0.66
CA ILE A 21 10.43 10.35 1.58
C ILE A 21 9.61 9.18 2.12
N ALA A 22 9.35 8.15 1.31
CA ALA A 22 8.66 6.94 1.77
C ALA A 22 9.45 6.27 2.89
N VAL A 23 10.75 6.02 2.68
CA VAL A 23 11.63 5.40 3.68
C VAL A 23 11.69 6.25 4.95
N VAL A 24 11.90 7.57 4.83
CA VAL A 24 11.96 8.45 6.00
C VAL A 24 10.66 8.43 6.78
N LEU A 25 9.51 8.53 6.11
CA LEU A 25 8.22 8.53 6.80
C LEU A 25 7.88 7.18 7.41
N TYR A 26 8.22 6.06 6.78
CA TYR A 26 8.03 4.74 7.38
C TYR A 26 8.93 4.54 8.60
N VAL A 27 10.20 4.95 8.54
CA VAL A 27 11.12 4.82 9.68
C VAL A 27 10.68 5.71 10.83
N VAL A 28 10.46 7.01 10.57
CA VAL A 28 10.07 7.96 11.62
C VAL A 28 8.69 7.62 12.17
N GLY A 29 7.72 7.35 11.29
CA GLY A 29 6.37 6.98 11.69
C GLY A 29 6.34 5.65 12.45
N GLY A 30 7.12 4.66 12.03
CA GLY A 30 7.24 3.37 12.70
C GLY A 30 7.82 3.51 14.12
N ILE A 31 8.88 4.31 14.29
CA ILE A 31 9.45 4.62 15.61
C ILE A 31 8.41 5.30 16.50
N VAL A 32 7.73 6.33 15.97
CA VAL A 32 6.68 7.05 16.71
C VAL A 32 5.56 6.11 17.15
N VAL A 33 5.05 5.26 16.25
CA VAL A 33 3.99 4.30 16.59
C VAL A 33 4.45 3.27 17.61
N PHE A 34 5.71 2.82 17.52
CA PHE A 34 6.28 1.85 18.45
C PHE A 34 6.43 2.41 19.87
N ASP A 35 6.84 3.68 19.99
CA ASP A 35 7.12 4.31 21.29
C ASP A 35 5.85 4.90 21.97
N LEU A 36 4.73 4.99 21.25
CA LEU A 36 3.50 5.56 21.79
C LEU A 36 2.84 4.60 22.79
N PRO A 37 2.55 5.04 24.03
CA PRO A 37 1.86 4.23 25.03
C PRO A 37 0.34 4.23 24.74
N VAL A 38 -0.06 3.56 23.66
CA VAL A 38 -1.46 3.44 23.22
C VAL A 38 -1.92 1.99 23.32
N THR A 39 -3.24 1.79 23.31
CA THR A 39 -3.81 0.44 23.29
C THR A 39 -3.52 -0.26 21.96
N PRO A 40 -3.50 -1.60 21.90
CA PRO A 40 -3.22 -2.34 20.67
C PRO A 40 -4.15 -1.98 19.50
N GLU A 41 -5.41 -1.66 19.80
CA GLU A 41 -6.41 -1.26 18.80
C GLU A 41 -6.04 0.07 18.14
N ILE A 42 -5.63 1.06 18.95
CA ILE A 42 -5.19 2.38 18.47
C ILE A 42 -3.88 2.24 17.71
N SER A 43 -2.95 1.41 18.21
CA SER A 43 -1.71 1.09 17.50
C SER A 43 -1.97 0.51 16.12
N GLY A 44 -2.87 -0.46 15.98
CA GLY A 44 -3.25 -1.02 14.68
C GLY A 44 -3.84 -0.01 13.71
N LEU A 45 -4.71 0.89 14.18
CA LEU A 45 -5.25 1.98 13.35
C LEU A 45 -4.15 2.95 12.89
N TRP A 46 -3.16 3.25 13.73
CA TRP A 46 -2.00 4.06 13.34
C TRP A 46 -1.12 3.37 12.31
N GLN A 47 -0.94 2.05 12.41
CA GLN A 47 -0.20 1.28 11.42
C GLN A 47 -0.90 1.30 10.07
N PHE A 48 -2.22 1.10 10.01
CA PHE A 48 -3.00 1.27 8.78
C PHE A 48 -2.91 2.70 8.24
N ALA A 49 -3.03 3.71 9.11
CA ALA A 49 -2.91 5.11 8.68
C ALA A 49 -1.52 5.43 8.11
N LEU A 50 -0.46 4.92 8.73
CA LEU A 50 0.92 5.09 8.25
C LEU A 50 1.10 4.39 6.89
N SER A 51 0.66 3.14 6.78
CA SER A 51 0.72 2.37 5.53
C SER A 51 -0.05 3.04 4.40
N ALA A 52 -1.15 3.73 4.72
CA ALA A 52 -1.94 4.47 3.75
C ALA A 52 -1.32 5.81 3.33
N VAL A 53 -0.90 6.62 4.31
CA VAL A 53 -0.46 8.01 4.08
C VAL A 53 0.92 8.06 3.43
N VAL A 54 1.82 7.14 3.77
CA VAL A 54 3.20 7.20 3.28
C VAL A 54 3.30 7.02 1.76
N PRO A 55 2.67 6.00 1.14
CA PRO A 55 2.65 5.86 -0.32
C PRO A 55 2.00 7.06 -1.02
N MET A 56 0.91 7.61 -0.45
CA MET A 56 0.28 8.82 -0.98
C MET A 56 1.24 10.02 -0.96
N ALA A 57 1.91 10.25 0.17
CA ALA A 57 2.87 11.34 0.32
C ALA A 57 4.04 11.19 -0.67
N ALA A 58 4.58 9.98 -0.80
CA ALA A 58 5.62 9.66 -1.77
C ALA A 58 5.18 9.92 -3.22
N PHE A 59 3.96 9.53 -3.57
CA PHE A 59 3.37 9.85 -4.87
C PHE A 59 3.25 11.37 -5.09
N PHE A 60 2.76 12.12 -4.11
CA PHE A 60 2.65 13.58 -4.23
C PHE A 60 4.02 14.25 -4.40
N VAL A 61 5.07 13.76 -3.73
CA VAL A 61 6.43 14.23 -3.95
C VAL A 61 6.88 13.98 -5.40
N ALA A 62 6.58 12.81 -5.96
CA ALA A 62 6.87 12.54 -7.38
C ALA A 62 6.12 13.48 -8.33
N VAL A 63 4.84 13.75 -8.06
CA VAL A 63 4.00 14.67 -8.85
C VAL A 63 4.55 16.10 -8.81
N LEU A 64 4.90 16.58 -7.61
CA LEU A 64 5.47 17.91 -7.40
C LEU A 64 6.83 18.06 -8.08
N ALA A 65 7.66 17.02 -8.07
CA ALA A 65 8.93 16.99 -8.78
C ALA A 65 8.73 17.04 -10.31
N MET A 66 7.68 16.41 -10.83
CA MET A 66 7.45 16.30 -12.27
C MET A 66 6.88 17.59 -12.91
N ARG A 67 6.13 18.41 -12.16
CA ARG A 67 5.53 19.70 -12.60
C ARG A 67 4.68 19.63 -13.89
N LYS A 68 4.31 18.44 -14.37
CA LYS A 68 3.51 18.20 -15.60
C LYS A 68 2.11 17.63 -15.33
N GLY A 69 1.62 17.72 -14.09
CA GLY A 69 0.33 17.18 -13.67
C GLY A 69 0.30 15.65 -13.58
N PHE A 70 -0.91 15.06 -13.55
CA PHE A 70 -1.13 13.63 -13.28
C PHE A 70 -1.07 12.71 -14.51
N ALA A 71 -1.13 13.26 -15.72
CA ALA A 71 -1.16 12.46 -16.96
C ALA A 71 0.02 11.46 -17.11
N PRO A 72 1.26 11.80 -16.72
CA PRO A 72 2.40 10.87 -16.76
C PRO A 72 2.27 9.61 -15.90
N PHE A 73 1.38 9.60 -14.91
CA PHE A 73 1.23 8.52 -13.93
C PHE A 73 0.21 7.45 -14.39
N GLY A 74 -0.31 7.56 -15.62
CA GLY A 74 -0.98 6.43 -16.28
C GLY A 74 -2.38 6.09 -15.73
N PHE A 75 -3.06 7.04 -15.12
CA PHE A 75 -4.45 6.86 -14.66
C PHE A 75 -5.36 6.45 -15.83
N ARG A 76 -6.11 5.37 -15.63
CA ARG A 76 -7.06 4.84 -16.61
C ARG A 76 -8.34 4.40 -15.91
N ARG A 77 -9.47 4.51 -16.62
CA ARG A 77 -10.74 3.95 -16.14
C ARG A 77 -10.67 2.43 -16.21
N VAL A 78 -11.07 1.77 -15.12
CA VAL A 78 -11.15 0.32 -15.02
C VAL A 78 -12.62 -0.09 -15.10
N PRO A 79 -13.01 -1.01 -16.00
CA PRO A 79 -14.36 -1.54 -16.05
C PRO A 79 -14.75 -2.21 -14.72
N ALA A 80 -16.00 -2.02 -14.26
CA ALA A 80 -16.49 -2.52 -12.98
C ALA A 80 -16.36 -4.06 -12.84
N VAL A 81 -16.45 -4.81 -13.93
CA VAL A 81 -16.26 -6.27 -13.93
C VAL A 81 -14.90 -6.69 -13.39
N TRP A 82 -13.84 -5.91 -13.66
CA TRP A 82 -12.50 -6.20 -13.14
C TRP A 82 -12.37 -5.85 -11.66
N LEU A 83 -13.09 -4.83 -11.19
CA LEU A 83 -13.16 -4.51 -9.76
C LEU A 83 -13.89 -5.61 -8.99
N LEU A 84 -15.00 -6.11 -9.53
CA LEU A 84 -15.73 -7.24 -8.95
C LEU A 84 -14.91 -8.53 -8.96
N ALA A 85 -14.20 -8.82 -10.05
CA ALA A 85 -13.29 -9.96 -10.10
C ALA A 85 -12.16 -9.84 -9.07
N ALA A 86 -11.54 -8.66 -8.94
CA ALA A 86 -10.51 -8.41 -7.93
C ALA A 86 -11.05 -8.60 -6.51
N ALA A 87 -12.24 -8.08 -6.20
CA ALA A 87 -12.88 -8.28 -4.91
C ALA A 87 -13.16 -9.76 -4.64
N GLY A 88 -13.70 -10.49 -5.62
CA GLY A 88 -13.96 -11.93 -5.50
C GLY A 88 -12.69 -12.76 -5.26
N VAL A 89 -11.62 -12.47 -6.02
CA VAL A 89 -10.32 -13.13 -5.84
C VAL A 89 -9.71 -12.78 -4.48
N GLY A 90 -9.80 -11.53 -4.04
CA GLY A 90 -9.33 -11.11 -2.71
C GLY A 90 -10.05 -11.85 -1.58
N LEU A 91 -11.37 -11.95 -1.64
CA LEU A 91 -12.16 -12.70 -0.65
C LEU A 91 -11.82 -14.20 -0.66
N ALA A 92 -11.64 -14.80 -1.85
CA ALA A 92 -11.22 -16.19 -1.95
C ALA A 92 -9.82 -16.42 -1.37
N GLY A 93 -8.88 -15.50 -1.61
CA GLY A 93 -7.53 -15.53 -1.04
C GLY A 93 -7.53 -15.38 0.48
N MET A 94 -8.36 -14.48 1.01
CA MET A 94 -8.55 -14.33 2.46
C MET A 94 -9.09 -15.63 3.07
N GLY A 95 -10.13 -16.23 2.47
CA GLY A 95 -10.63 -17.53 2.94
C GLY A 95 -9.56 -18.63 2.88
N ALA A 96 -8.81 -18.72 1.78
CA ALA A 96 -7.75 -19.73 1.63
C ALA A 96 -6.63 -19.55 2.66
N THR A 97 -6.21 -18.32 2.93
CA THR A 97 -5.17 -18.01 3.93
C THR A 97 -5.65 -18.32 5.35
N THR A 98 -6.89 -17.94 5.71
CA THR A 98 -7.48 -18.31 7.01
C THR A 98 -7.58 -19.82 7.20
N LEU A 99 -8.00 -20.57 6.16
CA LEU A 99 -8.06 -22.04 6.24
C LEU A 99 -6.66 -22.65 6.37
N LEU A 100 -5.68 -22.15 5.62
CA LEU A 100 -4.29 -22.57 5.73
C LEU A 100 -3.75 -22.33 7.15
N GLU A 101 -4.05 -21.18 7.74
CA GLU A 101 -3.60 -20.83 9.07
C GLU A 101 -4.20 -21.74 10.15
N ILE A 102 -5.52 -21.95 10.13
CA ILE A 102 -6.24 -22.79 11.11
C ILE A 102 -5.83 -24.27 11.01
N PHE A 103 -5.77 -24.82 9.79
CA PHE A 103 -5.64 -26.26 9.60
C PHE A 103 -4.20 -26.76 9.44
N ILE A 104 -3.27 -25.89 9.07
CA ILE A 104 -1.89 -26.28 8.76
C ILE A 104 -0.88 -25.51 9.60
N LEU A 105 -0.91 -24.17 9.57
CA LEU A 105 0.15 -23.38 10.22
C LEU A 105 0.07 -23.44 11.74
N HIS A 106 -1.11 -23.20 12.32
CA HIS A 106 -1.28 -23.19 13.78
C HIS A 106 -0.96 -24.55 14.44
N PRO A 107 -1.36 -25.71 13.88
CA PRO A 107 -0.96 -27.02 14.43
C PRO A 107 0.54 -27.32 14.31
N LEU A 108 1.20 -26.85 13.25
CA LEU A 108 2.63 -27.09 13.02
C LEU A 108 3.53 -26.11 13.77
N PHE A 109 3.04 -24.90 14.04
CA PHE A 109 3.79 -23.80 14.65
C PHE A 109 2.93 -23.09 15.73
N PRO A 110 2.61 -23.77 16.84
CA PRO A 110 1.69 -23.24 17.85
C PRO A 110 2.22 -22.00 18.58
N ASP A 111 3.55 -21.86 18.67
CA ASP A 111 4.23 -20.76 19.37
C ASP A 111 4.71 -19.65 18.41
N ALA A 112 4.24 -19.65 17.16
CA ALA A 112 4.58 -18.59 16.21
C ALA A 112 4.01 -17.24 16.70
N GLU A 113 4.88 -16.22 16.79
CA GLU A 113 4.43 -14.88 17.13
C GLU A 113 3.50 -14.33 16.05
N GLU A 114 2.35 -13.82 16.48
CA GLU A 114 1.38 -13.20 15.60
C GLU A 114 1.87 -11.80 15.21
N VAL A 115 2.37 -11.63 13.99
CA VAL A 115 2.84 -10.32 13.51
C VAL A 115 1.67 -9.33 13.31
N GLN A 116 0.43 -9.83 13.32
CA GLN A 116 -0.78 -9.05 13.05
C GLN A 116 -1.60 -8.67 14.30
N VAL A 117 -1.07 -8.86 15.52
CA VAL A 117 -1.83 -8.57 16.76
C VAL A 117 -2.47 -7.18 16.73
N GLY A 118 -1.74 -6.14 16.32
CA GLY A 118 -2.28 -4.77 16.27
C GLY A 118 -3.43 -4.62 15.28
N TYR A 119 -3.31 -5.20 14.09
CA TYR A 119 -4.36 -5.17 13.07
C TYR A 119 -5.61 -5.94 13.51
N ASN A 120 -5.44 -7.11 14.12
CA ASN A 120 -6.54 -7.91 14.64
C ASN A 120 -7.22 -7.21 15.82
N ALA A 121 -6.46 -6.62 16.75
CA ALA A 121 -7.01 -5.81 17.82
C ALA A 121 -7.84 -4.64 17.27
N ALA A 122 -7.33 -3.92 16.27
CA ALA A 122 -8.09 -2.85 15.62
C ALA A 122 -9.38 -3.35 14.93
N ALA A 123 -9.35 -4.52 14.31
CA ALA A 123 -10.53 -5.12 13.67
C ALA A 123 -11.58 -5.58 14.69
N THR A 124 -11.16 -6.06 15.87
CA THR A 124 -12.06 -6.55 16.92
C THR A 124 -12.39 -5.52 18.00
N GLY A 125 -11.78 -4.32 17.98
CA GLY A 125 -11.90 -3.26 18.98
C GLY A 125 -13.23 -2.51 19.03
N GLY A 126 -14.31 -3.09 18.49
CA GLY A 126 -15.64 -2.49 18.40
C GLY A 126 -15.94 -1.78 17.08
N LEU A 127 -17.18 -1.30 16.93
CA LEU A 127 -17.70 -0.80 15.64
C LEU A 127 -16.88 0.33 15.04
N LEU A 128 -16.48 1.34 15.84
CA LEU A 128 -15.71 2.47 15.33
C LEU A 128 -14.31 2.05 14.86
N SER A 129 -13.65 1.16 15.61
CA SER A 129 -12.33 0.64 15.25
C SER A 129 -12.41 -0.20 13.97
N PHE A 130 -13.42 -1.06 13.87
CA PHE A 130 -13.70 -1.85 12.67
C PHE A 130 -13.96 -0.98 11.43
N LEU A 131 -14.78 0.08 11.56
CA LEU A 131 -14.98 1.06 10.47
C LEU A 131 -13.67 1.78 10.11
N GLY A 132 -12.81 2.05 11.10
CA GLY A 132 -11.47 2.59 10.90
C GLY A 132 -10.59 1.66 10.08
N VAL A 133 -10.60 0.34 10.36
CA VAL A 133 -9.88 -0.68 9.58
C VAL A 133 -10.39 -0.72 8.13
N ILE A 134 -11.71 -0.72 7.92
CA ILE A 134 -12.28 -0.69 6.56
C ILE A 134 -11.82 0.57 5.81
N ALA A 135 -11.91 1.74 6.45
CA ALA A 135 -11.55 3.00 5.80
C ALA A 135 -10.04 3.08 5.52
N LEU A 136 -9.20 2.87 6.53
CA LEU A 136 -7.75 3.03 6.42
C LEU A 136 -7.12 1.86 5.66
N GLY A 137 -7.33 0.62 6.12
CA GLY A 137 -6.70 -0.56 5.53
C GLY A 137 -7.44 -1.13 4.30
N GLY A 138 -8.77 -1.02 4.26
CA GLY A 138 -9.57 -1.56 3.15
C GLY A 138 -9.67 -0.63 1.93
N VAL A 139 -9.52 0.69 2.12
CA VAL A 139 -9.76 1.69 1.06
C VAL A 139 -8.56 2.60 0.85
N ILE A 140 -8.13 3.32 1.87
CA ILE A 140 -7.13 4.39 1.70
C ILE A 140 -5.73 3.79 1.45
N GLU A 141 -5.36 2.72 2.16
CA GLU A 141 -4.09 2.02 1.97
C GLU A 141 -3.93 1.44 0.57
N PRO A 142 -4.83 0.58 0.05
CA PRO A 142 -4.73 0.06 -1.31
C PRO A 142 -4.71 1.19 -2.35
N PHE A 143 -5.45 2.27 -2.11
CA PHE A 143 -5.44 3.44 -2.97
C PHE A 143 -4.08 4.15 -2.97
N GLY A 144 -3.49 4.39 -1.80
CA GLY A 144 -2.17 5.01 -1.67
C GLY A 144 -1.07 4.15 -2.28
N GLU A 145 -1.11 2.85 -2.03
CA GLU A 145 -0.20 1.88 -2.62
C GLU A 145 -0.28 1.90 -4.15
N GLU A 146 -1.48 1.85 -4.72
CA GLU A 146 -1.67 1.91 -6.18
C GLU A 146 -1.09 3.22 -6.78
N LEU A 147 -1.25 4.35 -6.10
CA LEU A 147 -0.64 5.63 -6.52
C LEU A 147 0.88 5.54 -6.59
N LEU A 148 1.54 5.00 -5.56
CA LEU A 148 3.00 4.88 -5.55
C LEU A 148 3.49 3.77 -6.50
N PHE A 149 3.00 2.55 -6.32
CA PHE A 149 3.49 1.38 -7.04
C PHE A 149 3.14 1.45 -8.52
N ARG A 150 1.88 1.70 -8.89
CA ARG A 150 1.52 1.76 -10.30
C ARG A 150 1.77 3.12 -10.91
N GLY A 151 1.42 4.18 -10.19
CA GLY A 151 1.58 5.54 -10.67
C GLY A 151 3.05 5.90 -10.88
N VAL A 152 3.93 5.59 -9.92
CA VAL A 152 5.35 5.97 -9.96
C VAL A 152 6.24 4.81 -10.41
N ILE A 153 6.28 3.74 -9.62
CA ILE A 153 7.32 2.69 -9.74
C ILE A 153 7.15 1.90 -11.03
N ALA A 154 5.96 1.35 -11.29
CA ALA A 154 5.69 0.56 -12.49
C ALA A 154 5.84 1.40 -13.77
N ASN A 155 5.37 2.64 -13.76
CA ASN A 155 5.55 3.55 -14.90
C ASN A 155 7.02 3.92 -15.14
N PHE A 156 7.81 4.05 -14.08
CA PHE A 156 9.26 4.19 -14.15
C PHE A 156 9.92 2.93 -14.73
N MET A 157 9.49 1.75 -14.29
CA MET A 157 10.05 0.44 -14.68
C MET A 157 9.75 0.05 -16.13
N LYS A 158 8.67 0.59 -16.74
CA LYS A 158 8.33 0.36 -18.16
C LYS A 158 9.49 0.58 -19.15
N ARG A 159 10.52 1.33 -18.77
CA ARG A 159 11.71 1.53 -19.61
C ARG A 159 12.54 0.25 -19.84
N TRP A 160 12.42 -0.75 -18.95
CA TRP A 160 13.14 -2.03 -19.04
C TRP A 160 12.26 -3.18 -19.53
N GLY A 161 11.03 -2.87 -19.97
CA GLY A 161 10.08 -3.84 -20.52
C GLY A 161 8.96 -4.24 -19.56
N PRO A 162 7.92 -4.91 -20.08
CA PRO A 162 6.69 -5.21 -19.34
C PRO A 162 6.86 -6.26 -18.24
N TRP A 163 7.87 -7.13 -18.33
CA TRP A 163 8.13 -8.16 -17.32
C TRP A 163 8.75 -7.61 -16.04
N VAL A 164 9.44 -6.47 -16.13
CA VAL A 164 10.11 -5.83 -14.99
C VAL A 164 9.12 -5.05 -14.12
N MET A 165 7.90 -4.78 -14.61
CA MET A 165 6.86 -4.01 -13.91
C MET A 165 5.73 -4.87 -13.31
N ILE A 166 5.84 -6.20 -13.41
CA ILE A 166 4.92 -7.20 -12.83
C ILE A 166 5.60 -7.80 -11.62
#